data_AF-K9YF85-F1
#
_entry.id   AF-K9YF85-F1
#
_cell.length_a   1.000
_cell.length_b   1.000
_cell.length_c   1.000
_cell.angle_alpha   90.00
_cell.angle_beta   90.00
_cell.angle_gamma   90.00
#
_symmetry.space_group_name_H-M   'P 1'
#
loop_
_entity.id
_entity.type
_entity.pdbx_description
1 polymer ?
#
loop_
_entity_poly.entity_id
_entity_poly.type
_entity_poly.pdbx_seq_one_letter_code
_entity_poly.pdbx_strand_id
1 'polypeptide(L)'
;MYKVLIIINAQQVSNQGTILSTSPATQRMSAALKDAIVTETKEETMVKIVAAHQLLHQTSWYDPEDPSWICCPLTIELPPQFNFPNAQLFQTFRDIKGTRKWVEKHLNLRTGNQIKKVWHGNYWLPIVYTAKGPLYGEVIGETQLPNWFRQPIDFPDEKRQPLYRLGHDLLFAFTAQPSVYLLQFGFQNDTLIFDRVWPFPAAPALASIDVQKPNLYACYWQCLIQQPIQDLVISS
;
A
#
# COMPACT_ATOMS: atom_id res chain seq x y z
N MET A 1 8.62 22.23 7.48
CA MET A 1 8.89 21.13 8.43
C MET A 1 7.68 20.22 8.45
N TYR A 2 7.81 18.97 8.04
CA TYR A 2 6.71 18.01 8.11
C TYR A 2 6.70 17.28 9.46
N LYS A 3 5.51 17.01 10.00
CA LYS A 3 5.30 16.02 11.06
C LYS A 3 4.72 14.77 10.43
N VAL A 4 5.43 13.66 10.49
CA VAL A 4 5.04 12.42 9.80
C VAL A 4 4.75 11.33 10.81
N LEU A 5 3.55 10.76 10.73
CA LEU A 5 3.11 9.67 11.57
C LEU A 5 3.07 8.37 10.77
N ILE A 6 4.08 7.52 10.93
CA ILE A 6 4.11 6.18 10.34
C ILE A 6 3.37 5.22 11.27
N ILE A 7 2.29 4.62 10.77
CA ILE A 7 1.42 3.75 11.56
C ILE A 7 1.66 2.30 11.15
N ILE A 8 1.99 1.44 12.11
CA ILE A 8 2.26 0.02 11.87
C ILE A 8 1.36 -0.88 12.71
N ASN A 9 1.18 -2.12 12.27
CA ASN A 9 0.59 -3.16 13.10
C ASN A 9 1.68 -3.79 13.98
N ALA A 10 1.77 -3.35 15.23
CA ALA A 10 2.79 -3.77 16.19
C ALA A 10 2.17 -3.96 17.58
N GLN A 11 2.72 -4.89 18.36
CA GLN A 11 2.33 -5.05 19.76
C GLN A 11 3.03 -4.02 20.66
N GLN A 12 4.31 -3.67 20.39
CA GLN A 12 5.03 -2.63 21.13
C GLN A 12 5.96 -1.81 20.23
N VAL A 13 5.93 -0.49 20.41
CA VAL A 13 6.88 0.48 19.85
C VAL A 13 7.42 1.31 21.03
N SER A 14 8.75 1.48 21.11
CA SER A 14 9.37 2.27 22.18
C SER A 14 8.99 3.75 22.05
N ASN A 15 9.10 4.51 23.15
CA ASN A 15 8.85 5.95 23.15
C ASN A 15 9.77 6.73 22.18
N GLN A 16 10.92 6.15 21.81
CA GLN A 16 11.88 6.70 20.85
C GLN A 16 11.61 6.27 19.39
N GLY A 17 10.52 5.54 19.12
CA GLY A 17 10.20 5.03 17.79
C GLY A 17 11.04 3.81 17.38
N THR A 18 11.74 3.18 18.34
CA THR A 18 12.42 1.90 18.15
C THR A 18 11.40 0.78 18.21
N ILE A 19 11.37 -0.06 17.19
CA ILE A 19 10.33 -1.08 17.04
C ILE A 19 10.75 -2.32 17.85
N LEU A 20 10.08 -2.59 18.98
CA LEU A 20 10.50 -3.61 19.96
C LEU A 20 9.93 -5.01 19.68
N SER A 21 8.74 -5.11 19.07
CA SER A 21 8.12 -6.40 18.73
C SER A 21 7.27 -6.32 17.46
N THR A 22 7.93 -6.42 16.30
CA THR A 22 7.24 -6.53 14.99
C THR A 22 7.87 -7.58 14.11
N SER A 23 7.12 -7.97 13.08
CA SER A 23 7.68 -8.80 12.00
C SER A 23 8.89 -8.11 11.33
N PRO A 24 9.88 -8.88 10.82
CA PRO A 24 10.99 -8.33 10.04
C PRO A 24 10.52 -7.51 8.83
N ALA A 25 9.40 -7.90 8.20
CA ALA A 25 8.81 -7.16 7.10
C ALA A 25 8.38 -5.75 7.54
N THR A 26 7.68 -5.61 8.66
CA THR A 26 7.25 -4.31 9.20
C THR A 26 8.44 -3.39 9.47
N GLN A 27 9.54 -3.91 10.04
CA GLN A 27 10.75 -3.12 10.29
C GLN A 27 11.35 -2.60 8.99
N ARG A 28 11.46 -3.47 7.97
CA ARG A 28 11.97 -3.09 6.64
C ARG A 28 11.07 -2.07 5.96
N MET A 29 9.75 -2.24 6.03
CA MET A 29 8.79 -1.28 5.46
C MET A 29 8.91 0.09 6.12
N SER A 30 9.00 0.14 7.45
CA SER A 30 9.18 1.40 8.19
C SER A 30 10.52 2.07 7.91
N ALA A 31 11.60 1.28 7.79
CA ALA A 31 12.91 1.78 7.41
C ALA A 31 12.88 2.37 5.99
N ALA A 32 12.34 1.62 5.01
CA ALA A 32 12.24 2.08 3.63
C ALA A 32 11.42 3.38 3.49
N LEU A 33 10.31 3.51 4.23
CA LEU A 33 9.53 4.74 4.23
C LEU A 33 10.27 5.90 4.92
N LYS A 34 10.98 5.64 6.03
CA LYS A 34 11.84 6.65 6.67
C LYS A 34 12.91 7.16 5.72
N ASP A 35 13.60 6.25 5.03
CA ASP A 35 14.64 6.59 4.08
C ASP A 35 14.09 7.39 2.90
N ALA A 36 12.90 7.01 2.38
CA ALA A 36 12.18 7.78 1.38
C ALA A 36 11.85 9.20 1.85
N ILE A 37 11.32 9.36 3.07
CA ILE A 37 11.01 10.68 3.64
C ILE A 37 12.28 11.54 3.72
N VAL A 38 13.39 10.99 4.23
CA VAL A 38 14.65 11.71 4.38
C VAL A 38 15.27 12.06 3.03
N THR A 39 15.21 11.16 2.05
CA THR A 39 15.85 11.35 0.74
C THR A 39 15.11 12.37 -0.12
N GLU A 40 13.78 12.34 -0.10
CA GLU A 40 12.93 13.17 -0.97
C GLU A 40 12.61 14.54 -0.36
N THR A 41 12.90 14.73 0.94
CA THR A 41 12.56 15.97 1.65
C THR A 41 13.81 16.76 2.01
N LYS A 42 13.88 18.02 1.55
CA LYS A 42 14.98 18.94 1.91
C LYS A 42 14.78 19.63 3.26
N GLU A 43 13.56 19.63 3.77
CA GLU A 43 13.19 20.26 5.03
C GLU A 43 13.39 19.31 6.22
N GLU A 44 13.68 19.87 7.38
CA GLU A 44 13.66 19.12 8.63
C GLU A 44 12.29 18.44 8.81
N THR A 45 12.30 17.13 9.03
CA THR A 45 11.09 16.31 9.10
C THR A 45 11.11 15.48 10.37
N MET A 46 10.09 15.67 11.21
CA MET A 46 9.88 14.86 12.40
C MET A 46 9.14 13.59 12.01
N VAL A 47 9.75 12.42 12.20
CA VAL A 47 9.11 11.14 11.93
C VAL A 47 8.83 10.41 13.24
N LYS A 48 7.55 10.09 13.50
CA LYS A 48 7.12 9.25 14.61
C LYS A 48 6.56 7.94 14.07
N ILE A 49 7.06 6.81 14.58
CA ILE A 49 6.48 5.49 14.33
C ILE A 49 5.61 5.10 15.51
N VAL A 50 4.40 4.61 15.24
CA VAL A 50 3.42 4.24 16.27
C VAL A 50 2.67 2.98 15.90
N ALA A 51 2.24 2.22 16.91
CA ALA A 51 1.36 1.10 16.68
C ALA A 51 -0.08 1.58 16.48
N ALA A 52 -0.84 0.92 15.60
CA ALA A 52 -2.22 1.29 15.30
C ALA A 52 -3.12 1.33 16.56
N HIS A 53 -2.89 0.45 17.54
CA HIS A 53 -3.64 0.43 18.79
C HIS A 53 -3.38 1.64 19.70
N GLN A 54 -2.29 2.38 19.48
CA GLN A 54 -1.93 3.57 20.28
C GLN A 54 -2.63 4.85 19.79
N LEU A 55 -3.24 4.83 18.60
CA LEU A 55 -3.79 6.02 17.95
C LEU A 55 -5.00 6.64 18.65
N LEU A 56 -5.76 5.85 19.41
CA LEU A 56 -6.96 6.34 20.10
C LEU A 56 -6.69 6.83 21.52
N HIS A 57 -5.48 6.62 22.03
CA HIS A 57 -5.11 7.14 23.33
C HIS A 57 -4.67 8.59 23.18
N GLN A 58 -5.16 9.46 24.05
CA GLN A 58 -4.67 10.83 24.11
C GLN A 58 -3.17 10.78 24.45
N THR A 59 -2.34 11.32 23.56
CA THR A 59 -0.90 11.35 23.77
C THR A 59 -0.41 12.79 23.70
N SER A 60 0.69 13.08 24.40
CA SER A 60 1.29 14.42 24.38
C SER A 60 2.01 14.75 23.06
N TRP A 61 2.25 13.76 22.21
CA TRP A 61 3.07 13.89 21.01
C TRP A 61 2.26 13.87 19.70
N TYR A 62 0.97 13.58 19.73
CA TYR A 62 0.09 13.62 18.56
C TYR A 62 -1.22 14.31 18.88
N ASP A 63 -1.54 15.31 18.06
CA ASP A 63 -2.81 16.02 18.07
C ASP A 63 -3.51 15.71 16.74
N PRO A 64 -4.64 14.99 16.74
CA PRO A 64 -5.38 14.69 15.53
C PRO A 64 -5.99 15.93 14.85
N GLU A 65 -6.12 17.04 15.58
CA GLU A 65 -6.64 18.30 15.05
C GLU A 65 -5.52 19.17 14.42
N ASP A 66 -4.25 18.81 14.60
CA ASP A 66 -3.11 19.52 14.01
C ASP A 66 -2.93 19.09 12.53
N PRO A 67 -3.25 19.97 11.56
CA PRO A 67 -3.21 19.63 10.14
C PRO A 67 -1.77 19.46 9.60
N SER A 68 -0.75 19.76 10.40
CA SER A 68 0.65 19.55 10.00
C SER A 68 1.08 18.08 10.06
N TRP A 69 0.25 17.19 10.64
CA TRP A 69 0.49 15.75 10.63
C TRP A 69 0.12 15.11 9.30
N ILE A 70 1.11 14.47 8.67
CA ILE A 70 0.92 13.58 7.53
C ILE A 70 0.87 12.15 8.05
N CYS A 71 -0.32 11.54 7.95
CA CYS A 71 -0.53 10.14 8.33
C CYS A 71 -0.08 9.20 7.21
N CYS A 72 0.84 8.28 7.53
CA CYS A 72 1.39 7.29 6.61
C CYS A 72 1.11 5.87 7.13
N PRO A 73 -0.10 5.33 6.96
CA PRO A 73 -0.37 3.96 7.35
C PRO A 73 0.43 2.95 6.52
N LEU A 74 1.09 2.04 7.22
CA LEU A 74 1.71 0.82 6.68
C LEU A 74 0.96 -0.44 7.14
N THR A 75 -0.32 -0.28 7.47
CA THR A 75 -1.24 -1.33 7.91
C THR A 75 -2.67 -1.00 7.48
N ILE A 76 -3.45 -2.03 7.16
CA ILE A 76 -4.90 -1.92 6.94
C ILE A 76 -5.69 -2.00 8.26
N GLU A 77 -5.06 -2.51 9.32
CA GLU A 77 -5.67 -2.70 10.65
C GLU A 77 -5.67 -1.41 11.46
N LEU A 78 -6.33 -0.37 10.94
CA LEU A 78 -6.53 0.89 11.65
C LEU A 78 -7.75 0.82 12.56
N PRO A 79 -7.75 1.54 13.71
CA PRO A 79 -8.96 1.67 14.51
C PRO A 79 -10.06 2.38 13.72
N PRO A 80 -11.32 1.91 13.74
CA PRO A 80 -12.42 2.53 12.97
C PRO A 80 -12.66 4.00 13.29
N GLN A 81 -12.34 4.42 14.52
CA GLN A 81 -12.51 5.79 15.00
C GLN A 81 -11.35 6.72 14.60
N PHE A 82 -10.24 6.17 14.09
CA PHE A 82 -9.11 6.98 13.67
C PHE A 82 -9.43 7.66 12.34
N ASN A 83 -9.55 8.99 12.40
CA ASN A 83 -9.88 9.81 11.24
C ASN A 83 -8.61 10.44 10.64
N PHE A 84 -8.51 10.40 9.32
CA PHE A 84 -7.46 11.02 8.51
C PHE A 84 -7.98 11.09 7.06
N PRO A 85 -7.35 11.85 6.14
CA PRO A 85 -7.90 12.10 4.81
C PRO A 85 -8.35 10.86 4.02
N ASN A 86 -7.68 9.71 4.20
CA ASN A 86 -7.98 8.46 3.49
C ASN A 86 -8.69 7.40 4.36
N ALA A 87 -9.25 7.77 5.52
CA ALA A 87 -9.84 6.81 6.46
C ALA A 87 -10.94 5.94 5.84
N GLN A 88 -11.86 6.55 5.11
CA GLN A 88 -12.96 5.84 4.45
C GLN A 88 -12.44 4.80 3.45
N LEU A 89 -11.42 5.16 2.66
CA LEU A 89 -10.82 4.27 1.66
C LEU A 89 -10.14 3.07 2.32
N PHE A 90 -9.43 3.30 3.42
CA PHE A 90 -8.85 2.22 4.22
C PHE A 90 -9.92 1.29 4.80
N GLN A 91 -11.03 1.83 5.31
CA GLN A 91 -12.15 1.02 5.79
C GLN A 91 -12.77 0.19 4.67
N THR A 92 -12.96 0.78 3.49
CA THR A 92 -13.48 0.08 2.31
C THR A 92 -12.58 -1.09 1.90
N PHE A 93 -11.27 -0.88 1.81
CA PHE A 93 -10.34 -1.96 1.43
C PHE A 93 -10.05 -2.96 2.55
N ARG A 94 -10.35 -2.61 3.81
CA ARG A 94 -10.35 -3.57 4.92
C ARG A 94 -11.49 -4.57 4.80
N ASP A 95 -12.65 -4.18 4.26
CA ASP A 95 -13.76 -5.10 3.97
C ASP A 95 -13.52 -5.91 2.69
N ILE A 96 -12.59 -6.86 2.77
CA ILE A 96 -12.22 -7.75 1.66
C ILE A 96 -13.44 -8.46 1.06
N LYS A 97 -14.39 -8.91 1.91
CA LYS A 97 -15.59 -9.61 1.43
C LYS A 97 -16.50 -8.66 0.65
N GLY A 98 -16.71 -7.45 1.16
CA GLY A 98 -17.50 -6.41 0.50
C GLY A 98 -16.87 -5.96 -0.81
N THR A 99 -15.57 -5.67 -0.83
CA THR A 99 -14.86 -5.28 -2.07
C THR A 99 -14.94 -6.37 -3.13
N ARG A 100 -14.73 -7.64 -2.75
CA ARG A 100 -14.86 -8.78 -3.67
C ARG A 100 -16.28 -8.91 -4.23
N LYS A 101 -17.31 -8.82 -3.39
CA LYS A 101 -18.71 -8.82 -3.86
C LYS A 101 -19.00 -7.66 -4.82
N TRP A 102 -18.43 -6.49 -4.54
CA TRP A 102 -18.56 -5.34 -5.42
C TRP A 102 -17.93 -5.61 -6.79
N VAL A 103 -16.72 -6.18 -6.83
CA VAL A 103 -16.02 -6.57 -8.07
C VAL A 103 -16.84 -7.59 -8.88
N GLU A 104 -17.39 -8.61 -8.22
CA GLU A 104 -18.24 -9.61 -8.88
C GLU A 104 -19.45 -8.96 -9.53
N LYS A 105 -20.13 -8.08 -8.79
CA LYS A 105 -21.38 -7.44 -9.23
C LYS A 105 -21.17 -6.43 -10.35
N HIS A 106 -20.11 -5.61 -10.29
CA HIS A 106 -19.96 -4.45 -11.18
C HIS A 106 -18.94 -4.68 -12.31
N LEU A 107 -17.94 -5.56 -12.10
CA LEU A 107 -16.89 -5.82 -13.09
C LEU A 107 -16.99 -7.22 -13.71
N ASN A 108 -17.96 -8.03 -13.27
CA ASN A 108 -18.15 -9.42 -13.74
C ASN A 108 -16.85 -10.25 -13.69
N LEU A 109 -16.01 -10.00 -12.68
CA LEU A 109 -14.72 -10.66 -12.50
C LEU A 109 -14.82 -11.70 -11.39
N ARG A 110 -14.12 -12.82 -11.58
CA ARG A 110 -14.00 -13.85 -10.55
C ARG A 110 -13.22 -13.34 -9.34
N THR A 111 -13.64 -13.71 -8.14
CA THR A 111 -12.92 -13.38 -6.91
C THR A 111 -12.68 -14.57 -6.00
N GLY A 112 -11.87 -14.39 -4.96
CA GLY A 112 -11.66 -15.39 -3.93
C GLY A 112 -12.94 -15.85 -3.21
N ASN A 113 -14.06 -15.12 -3.27
CA ASN A 113 -15.33 -15.56 -2.69
C ASN A 113 -15.93 -16.78 -3.43
N GLN A 114 -15.59 -16.96 -4.70
CA GLN A 114 -16.09 -18.03 -5.57
C GLN A 114 -15.18 -19.27 -5.56
N ILE A 115 -14.26 -19.37 -4.60
CA ILE A 115 -13.33 -20.49 -4.45
C ILE A 115 -13.63 -21.19 -3.13
N LYS A 116 -13.87 -22.52 -3.20
CA LYS A 116 -14.28 -23.33 -2.03
C LYS A 116 -13.21 -23.44 -0.93
N LYS A 117 -11.95 -23.14 -1.27
CA LYS A 117 -10.82 -23.12 -0.33
C LYS A 117 -10.42 -21.66 -0.07
N VAL A 118 -9.80 -21.41 1.09
CA VAL A 118 -9.16 -20.12 1.37
C VAL A 118 -8.21 -19.81 0.22
N TRP A 119 -8.45 -18.69 -0.45
CA TRP A 119 -7.70 -18.27 -1.61
C TRP A 119 -7.08 -16.89 -1.36
N HIS A 120 -5.78 -16.83 -1.65
CA HIS A 120 -4.95 -15.65 -1.59
C HIS A 120 -4.29 -15.46 -2.95
N GLY A 121 -4.36 -14.24 -3.48
CA GLY A 121 -3.58 -13.87 -4.65
C GLY A 121 -2.09 -13.90 -4.31
N ASN A 122 -1.28 -14.42 -5.23
CA ASN A 122 0.17 -14.54 -5.08
C ASN A 122 0.94 -13.52 -5.93
N TYR A 123 0.23 -12.60 -6.57
CA TYR A 123 0.78 -11.48 -7.33
C TYR A 123 0.18 -10.16 -6.87
N TRP A 124 0.96 -9.09 -7.02
CA TRP A 124 0.58 -7.72 -6.73
C TRP A 124 0.95 -6.83 -7.90
N LEU A 125 -0.02 -6.10 -8.44
CA LEU A 125 0.25 -5.01 -9.38
C LEU A 125 0.42 -3.72 -8.58
N PRO A 126 1.61 -3.09 -8.60
CA PRO A 126 1.78 -1.76 -8.07
C PRO A 126 1.08 -0.74 -8.95
N ILE A 127 0.31 0.14 -8.31
CA ILE A 127 -0.37 1.25 -8.97
C ILE A 127 -0.02 2.52 -8.19
N VAL A 128 0.79 3.39 -8.80
CA VAL A 128 1.07 4.72 -8.28
C VAL A 128 0.00 5.64 -8.86
N TYR A 129 -1.03 5.93 -8.05
CA TYR A 129 -2.15 6.75 -8.48
C TYR A 129 -1.80 8.22 -8.27
N THR A 130 -1.90 9.01 -9.33
CA THR A 130 -1.60 10.44 -9.31
C THR A 130 -2.80 11.25 -9.76
N ALA A 131 -2.73 12.59 -9.66
CA ALA A 131 -3.76 13.48 -10.22
C ALA A 131 -3.95 13.32 -11.75
N LYS A 132 -2.95 12.78 -12.48
CA LYS A 132 -3.03 12.52 -13.92
C LYS A 132 -3.58 11.14 -14.26
N GLY A 133 -3.75 10.27 -13.26
CA GLY A 133 -4.14 8.87 -13.43
C GLY A 133 -3.10 7.88 -12.89
N PRO A 134 -3.35 6.58 -13.08
CA PRO A 134 -2.48 5.51 -12.60
C PRO A 134 -1.20 5.39 -13.44
N LEU A 135 -0.06 5.30 -12.75
CA LEU A 135 1.18 4.74 -13.29
C LEU A 135 1.30 3.30 -12.79
N TYR A 136 1.39 2.36 -13.71
CA TYR A 136 1.48 0.93 -13.38
C TYR A 136 2.94 0.54 -13.26
N GLY A 137 3.31 -0.04 -12.11
CA GLY A 137 4.61 -0.67 -11.95
C GLY A 137 4.60 -2.11 -12.50
N GLU A 138 5.79 -2.69 -12.63
CA GLU A 138 5.91 -4.10 -12.96
C GLU A 138 5.36 -4.99 -11.85
N VAL A 139 4.76 -6.13 -12.22
CA VAL A 139 4.09 -7.01 -11.27
C VAL A 139 5.11 -7.59 -10.28
N ILE A 140 4.68 -7.71 -9.03
CA ILE A 140 5.42 -8.33 -7.94
C ILE A 140 4.81 -9.71 -7.68
N GLY A 141 5.65 -10.74 -7.52
CA GLY A 141 5.21 -12.09 -7.16
C GLY A 141 5.87 -12.58 -5.89
N GLU A 142 5.17 -13.44 -5.15
CA GLU A 142 5.78 -14.21 -4.07
C GLU A 142 6.61 -15.36 -4.65
N THR A 143 7.80 -15.58 -4.11
CA THR A 143 8.69 -16.67 -4.49
C THR A 143 8.35 -17.95 -3.70
N GLN A 144 9.18 -19.00 -3.81
CA GLN A 144 8.97 -20.24 -3.06
C GLN A 144 9.15 -20.07 -1.54
N LEU A 145 9.82 -19.01 -1.10
CA LEU A 145 9.98 -18.69 0.31
C LEU A 145 8.87 -17.70 0.74
N PRO A 146 8.10 -18.02 1.81
CA PRO A 146 7.07 -17.12 2.31
C PRO A 146 7.62 -15.74 2.64
N ASN A 147 6.88 -14.69 2.28
CA ASN A 147 7.27 -13.28 2.47
C ASN A 147 8.55 -12.86 1.72
N TRP A 148 8.93 -13.60 0.69
CA TRP A 148 10.02 -13.22 -0.19
C TRP A 148 9.46 -12.91 -1.57
N PHE A 149 9.62 -11.67 -1.98
CA PHE A 149 8.98 -11.11 -3.16
C PHE A 149 10.01 -10.82 -4.26
N ARG A 150 9.57 -10.90 -5.51
CA ARG A 150 10.35 -10.57 -6.70
C ARG A 150 9.60 -9.60 -7.59
N GLN A 151 10.31 -8.61 -8.10
CA GLN A 151 9.89 -7.69 -9.16
C GLN A 151 11.03 -7.62 -10.18
N PRO A 152 10.76 -7.58 -11.50
CA PRO A 152 9.47 -7.78 -12.15
C PRO A 152 9.08 -9.27 -12.24
N ILE A 153 7.77 -9.53 -12.31
CA ILE A 153 7.18 -10.75 -12.85
C ILE A 153 6.57 -10.40 -14.19
N ASP A 154 7.14 -10.97 -15.25
CA ASP A 154 6.70 -10.69 -16.60
C ASP A 154 5.41 -11.43 -16.94
N PHE A 155 4.47 -10.70 -17.55
CA PHE A 155 3.20 -11.22 -18.05
C PHE A 155 2.97 -10.72 -19.47
N PRO A 156 2.43 -11.56 -20.37
CA PRO A 156 2.05 -11.11 -21.70
C PRO A 156 0.97 -10.02 -21.63
N ASP A 157 0.91 -9.18 -22.66
CA ASP A 157 -0.06 -8.07 -22.77
C ASP A 157 -1.51 -8.47 -22.55
N GLU A 158 -1.88 -9.65 -23.04
CA GLU A 158 -3.21 -10.23 -22.88
C GLU A 158 -3.62 -10.40 -21.42
N LYS A 159 -2.65 -10.58 -20.51
CA LYS A 159 -2.86 -10.66 -19.06
C LYS A 159 -2.71 -9.29 -18.39
N ARG A 160 -1.83 -8.41 -18.91
CA ARG A 160 -1.58 -7.07 -18.35
C ARG A 160 -2.75 -6.11 -18.58
N GLN A 161 -3.30 -6.05 -19.79
CA GLN A 161 -4.35 -5.08 -20.12
C GLN A 161 -5.62 -5.25 -19.26
N PRO A 162 -6.18 -6.47 -19.07
CA PRO A 162 -7.32 -6.66 -18.17
C PRO A 162 -6.99 -6.27 -16.72
N LEU A 163 -5.76 -6.51 -16.29
CA LEU A 163 -5.30 -6.19 -14.95
C LEU A 163 -5.17 -4.67 -14.73
N TYR A 164 -4.64 -3.93 -15.70
CA TYR A 164 -4.58 -2.46 -15.67
C TYR A 164 -5.99 -1.87 -15.64
N ARG A 165 -6.88 -2.37 -16.51
CA ARG A 165 -8.28 -1.96 -16.52
C ARG A 165 -8.96 -2.20 -15.17
N LEU A 166 -8.77 -3.39 -14.58
CA LEU A 166 -9.28 -3.71 -13.24
C LEU A 166 -8.77 -2.71 -12.19
N GLY A 167 -7.47 -2.42 -12.19
CA GLY A 167 -6.86 -1.45 -11.28
C GLY A 167 -7.45 -0.04 -11.45
N HIS A 168 -7.61 0.42 -12.69
CA HIS A 168 -8.23 1.71 -13.00
C HIS A 168 -9.67 1.76 -12.51
N ASP A 169 -10.50 0.80 -12.91
CA ASP A 169 -11.93 0.78 -12.63
C ASP A 169 -12.22 0.69 -11.13
N LEU A 170 -11.39 -0.06 -10.38
CA LEU A 170 -11.47 -0.12 -8.92
C LEU A 170 -11.13 1.20 -8.26
N LEU A 171 -9.97 1.77 -8.58
CA LEU A 171 -9.52 3.00 -7.94
C LEU A 171 -10.43 4.18 -8.29
N PHE A 172 -10.92 4.24 -9.52
CA PHE A 172 -11.91 5.22 -9.94
C PHE A 172 -13.22 5.07 -9.17
N ALA A 173 -13.77 3.86 -9.10
CA ALA A 173 -15.06 3.62 -8.42
C ALA A 173 -15.02 3.90 -6.91
N PHE A 174 -13.87 3.70 -6.27
CA PHE A 174 -13.66 4.01 -4.86
C PHE A 174 -13.10 5.41 -4.61
N THR A 175 -13.09 6.29 -5.63
CA THR A 175 -12.62 7.68 -5.52
C THR A 175 -11.23 7.78 -4.88
N ALA A 176 -10.32 6.89 -5.30
CA ALA A 176 -8.98 6.78 -4.74
C ALA A 176 -8.25 8.12 -4.79
N GLN A 177 -7.55 8.45 -3.70
CA GLN A 177 -6.70 9.63 -3.63
C GLN A 177 -5.29 9.31 -4.15
N PRO A 178 -4.48 10.32 -4.53
CA PRO A 178 -3.09 10.09 -4.89
C PRO A 178 -2.34 9.32 -3.80
N SER A 179 -1.82 8.15 -4.14
CA SER A 179 -1.16 7.22 -3.22
C SER A 179 -0.56 6.05 -4.02
N VAL A 180 0.09 5.14 -3.31
CA VAL A 180 0.49 3.83 -3.84
C VAL A 180 -0.52 2.78 -3.40
N TYR A 181 -1.00 2.03 -4.38
CA TYR A 181 -1.90 0.90 -4.19
C TYR A 181 -1.23 -0.38 -4.66
N LEU A 182 -1.49 -1.49 -3.97
CA LEU A 182 -1.14 -2.83 -4.46
C LEU A 182 -2.42 -3.60 -4.73
N LEU A 183 -2.71 -3.86 -6.00
CA LEU A 183 -3.81 -4.73 -6.42
C LEU A 183 -3.33 -6.19 -6.32
N GLN A 184 -3.85 -6.96 -5.37
CA GLN A 184 -3.51 -8.36 -5.17
C GLN A 184 -4.44 -9.26 -5.98
N PHE A 185 -3.85 -10.21 -6.71
CA PHE A 185 -4.56 -11.08 -7.64
C PHE A 185 -3.83 -12.42 -7.84
N GLY A 186 -4.46 -13.32 -8.59
CA GLY A 186 -3.85 -14.55 -9.08
C GLY A 186 -4.58 -15.09 -10.30
N PHE A 187 -4.10 -16.22 -10.83
CA PHE A 187 -4.71 -16.89 -11.96
C PHE A 187 -5.15 -18.30 -11.59
N GLN A 188 -6.29 -18.74 -12.12
CA GLN A 188 -6.68 -20.15 -12.11
C GLN A 188 -7.14 -20.53 -13.52
N ASN A 189 -6.45 -21.48 -14.16
CA ASN A 189 -6.71 -21.87 -15.55
C ASN A 189 -6.76 -20.65 -16.48
N ASP A 190 -5.74 -19.78 -16.38
CA ASP A 190 -5.62 -18.49 -17.09
C ASP A 190 -6.70 -17.43 -16.82
N THR A 191 -7.70 -17.73 -16.00
CA THR A 191 -8.67 -16.73 -15.54
C THR A 191 -8.10 -15.88 -14.42
N LEU A 192 -8.10 -14.56 -14.61
CA LEU A 192 -7.77 -13.57 -13.59
C LEU A 192 -8.75 -13.65 -12.41
N ILE A 193 -8.22 -13.68 -11.20
CA ILE A 193 -8.98 -13.69 -9.95
C ILE A 193 -8.53 -12.53 -9.08
N PHE A 194 -9.47 -11.69 -8.67
CA PHE A 194 -9.21 -10.59 -7.74
C PHE A 194 -9.21 -11.06 -6.27
N ASP A 195 -8.22 -10.61 -5.49
CA ASP A 195 -8.16 -10.80 -4.04
C ASP A 195 -8.61 -9.55 -3.28
N ARG A 196 -7.80 -8.50 -3.33
CA ARG A 196 -7.95 -7.28 -2.52
C ARG A 196 -7.07 -6.16 -3.07
N VAL A 197 -7.25 -4.97 -2.52
CA VAL A 197 -6.37 -3.81 -2.74
C VAL A 197 -5.76 -3.39 -1.42
N TRP A 198 -4.46 -3.07 -1.42
CA TRP A 198 -3.77 -2.45 -0.28
C TRP A 198 -3.59 -0.96 -0.58
N PRO A 199 -4.12 -0.03 0.23
CA PRO A 199 -4.00 1.42 0.01
C PRO A 199 -2.68 2.02 0.51
N PHE A 200 -1.61 1.22 0.50
CA PHE A 200 -0.26 1.58 0.93
C PHE A 200 0.76 0.56 0.38
N PRO A 201 2.08 0.88 0.37
CA PRO A 201 3.13 -0.06 -0.04
C PRO A 201 3.33 -1.16 1.02
N ALA A 202 2.48 -2.19 1.00
CA ALA A 202 2.56 -3.35 1.88
C ALA A 202 3.86 -4.17 1.65
N ALA A 203 4.07 -5.25 2.41
CA ALA A 203 5.31 -6.05 2.36
C ALA A 203 5.83 -6.42 0.95
N PRO A 204 4.98 -6.73 -0.05
CA PRO A 204 5.45 -6.97 -1.43
C PRO A 204 6.24 -5.80 -2.03
N ALA A 205 5.91 -4.56 -1.67
CA ALA A 205 6.56 -3.37 -2.18
C ALA A 205 8.06 -3.28 -1.82
N LEU A 206 8.54 -4.06 -0.84
CA LEU A 206 9.96 -4.21 -0.55
C LEU A 206 10.76 -4.74 -1.76
N ALA A 207 10.12 -5.46 -2.69
CA ALA A 207 10.76 -5.91 -3.92
C ALA A 207 11.13 -4.78 -4.89
N SER A 208 10.58 -3.57 -4.70
CA SER A 208 10.92 -2.40 -5.51
C SER A 208 12.21 -1.71 -5.08
N ILE A 209 12.71 -2.00 -3.87
CA ILE A 209 13.97 -1.44 -3.37
C ILE A 209 15.12 -1.99 -4.20
N ASP A 210 15.99 -1.10 -4.67
CA ASP A 210 17.12 -1.39 -5.57
C ASP A 210 16.75 -1.97 -6.94
N VAL A 211 15.45 -2.11 -7.24
CA VAL A 211 14.93 -2.64 -8.51
C VAL A 211 14.18 -1.59 -9.31
N GLN A 212 13.43 -0.69 -8.67
CA GLN A 212 12.63 0.34 -9.32
C GLN A 212 13.02 1.73 -8.83
N LYS A 213 13.07 2.71 -9.73
CA LYS A 213 13.32 4.13 -9.42
C LYS A 213 12.19 5.02 -9.97
N PRO A 214 11.52 5.83 -9.12
CA PRO A 214 11.55 5.75 -7.65
C PRO A 214 10.96 4.40 -7.15
N ASN A 215 11.43 3.94 -5.99
CA ASN A 215 10.84 2.77 -5.35
C ASN A 215 9.42 3.10 -4.83
N LEU A 216 8.63 2.09 -4.48
CA LEU A 216 7.22 2.28 -4.12
C LEU A 216 7.02 3.04 -2.79
N TYR A 217 8.00 3.05 -1.88
CA TYR A 217 7.93 3.87 -0.66
C TYR A 217 8.22 5.34 -0.94
N ALA A 218 9.17 5.63 -1.85
CA ALA A 218 9.40 6.98 -2.37
C ALA A 218 8.19 7.51 -3.13
N CYS A 219 7.58 6.70 -4.00
CA CYS A 219 6.33 7.05 -4.68
C CYS A 219 5.23 7.38 -3.68
N TYR A 220 5.07 6.56 -2.63
CA TYR A 220 4.05 6.77 -1.60
C TYR A 220 4.24 8.10 -0.89
N TRP A 221 5.47 8.41 -0.47
CA TRP A 221 5.78 9.69 0.14
C TRP A 221 5.53 10.86 -0.83
N GLN A 222 6.03 10.79 -2.06
CA GLN A 222 5.82 11.82 -3.08
C GLN A 222 4.34 12.08 -3.34
N CYS A 223 3.50 11.05 -3.40
CA CYS A 223 2.04 11.21 -3.49
C CYS A 223 1.46 12.00 -2.30
N LEU A 224 1.88 11.68 -1.07
CA LEU A 224 1.39 12.34 0.14
C LEU A 224 1.76 13.82 0.22
N ILE A 225 2.96 14.19 -0.26
CA ILE A 225 3.42 15.58 -0.33
C ILE A 225 3.17 16.23 -1.70
N GLN A 226 2.34 15.61 -2.55
CA GLN A 226 1.92 16.11 -3.86
C GLN A 226 3.07 16.45 -4.82
N GLN A 227 4.19 15.71 -4.70
CA GLN A 227 5.30 15.83 -5.63
C GLN A 227 5.03 15.05 -6.92
N PRO A 228 5.50 15.56 -8.07
CA PRO A 228 5.30 14.90 -9.34
C PRO A 228 6.10 13.61 -9.43
N ILE A 229 5.47 12.56 -9.94
CA ILE A 229 6.10 11.29 -10.28
C ILE A 229 6.02 11.17 -11.80
N GLN A 230 7.18 11.20 -12.47
CA GLN A 230 7.23 11.24 -13.93
C GLN A 230 7.09 9.86 -14.54
N ASP A 231 7.84 8.89 -14.02
CA ASP A 231 7.90 7.53 -14.55
C ASP A 231 8.34 6.54 -13.47
N LEU A 232 8.10 5.25 -13.71
CA LEU A 232 8.56 4.13 -12.90
C LEU A 232 9.55 3.30 -13.72
N VAL A 233 10.84 3.44 -13.45
CA VAL A 233 11.90 2.80 -14.24
C VAL A 233 12.44 1.59 -13.49
N ILE A 234 12.47 0.42 -14.12
CA ILE A 234 13.20 -0.75 -13.61
C ILE A 234 14.70 -0.54 -13.85
N SER A 235 15.47 -0.59 -12.78
CA SER A 235 16.93 -0.59 -12.83
C SER A 235 17.41 -1.96 -13.28
N SER A 236 18.01 -2.02 -14.46
CA SER A 236 18.69 -3.20 -15.03
C SER A 236 20.04 -3.45 -14.37
#